data_AF-A0A7K1KN07-F1
#
_entry.id   AF-A0A7K1KN07-F1
#
_cell.length_a   1.000
_cell.length_b   1.000
_cell.length_c   1.000
_cell.angle_alpha   90.00
_cell.angle_beta   90.00
_cell.angle_gamma   90.00
#
_symmetry.space_group_name_H-M   'P 1'
#
loop_
_entity.id
_entity.type
_entity.pdbx_description
1 polymer ?
#
loop_
_entity_poly.entity_id
_entity_poly.type
_entity_poly.pdbx_seq_one_letter_code
_entity_poly.pdbx_strand_id
1 'polypeptide(L)'
;MTRQFDPELLYVECSQCGQPILWGHGMTSRLLAMAGIDATALDERCVIVSEGCPACRPGETSFTTQVVRLNREKDDRIIQPAATN
;
A
#
# COMPACT_ATOMS: atom_id res chain seq x y z
N MET A 1 11.11 7.80 -24.37
CA MET A 1 9.73 7.65 -23.88
C MET A 1 9.82 7.15 -22.44
N THR A 2 9.69 8.04 -21.46
CA THR A 2 9.49 7.63 -20.07
C THR A 2 8.10 6.99 -20.00
N ARG A 3 8.05 5.67 -19.83
CA ARG A 3 6.81 4.93 -19.68
C ARG A 3 6.23 5.36 -18.33
N GLN A 4 5.17 6.17 -18.35
CA GLN A 4 4.52 6.62 -17.13
C GLN A 4 3.85 5.41 -16.47
N PHE A 5 4.10 5.20 -15.18
CA PHE A 5 3.46 4.15 -14.41
C PHE A 5 1.98 4.47 -14.27
N ASP A 6 1.11 3.47 -14.50
CA ASP A 6 -0.33 3.64 -14.27
C ASP A 6 -0.62 3.46 -12.77
N PRO A 7 -1.01 4.52 -12.05
CA PRO A 7 -1.29 4.43 -10.61
C PRO A 7 -2.42 3.47 -10.27
N GLU A 8 -3.31 3.15 -11.22
CA GLU A 8 -4.38 2.16 -11.01
C GLU A 8 -3.84 0.72 -10.89
N LEU A 9 -2.57 0.49 -11.23
CA LEU A 9 -1.89 -0.78 -11.05
C LEU A 9 -1.18 -0.90 -9.69
N LEU A 10 -1.26 0.12 -8.83
CA LEU A 10 -0.72 0.02 -7.47
C LEU A 10 -1.52 -0.99 -6.64
N TYR A 11 -0.79 -1.89 -5.99
CA TYR A 11 -1.37 -2.81 -5.01
C TYR A 11 -1.79 -2.03 -3.76
N VAL A 12 -2.97 -2.36 -3.24
CA VAL A 12 -3.54 -1.76 -2.02
C VAL A 12 -3.79 -2.86 -0.98
N GLU A 13 -3.24 -2.68 0.22
CA GLU A 13 -3.31 -3.67 1.30
C GLU A 13 -3.94 -3.10 2.57
N CYS A 14 -4.73 -3.91 3.26
CA CYS A 14 -5.18 -3.58 4.61
C CYS A 14 -4.10 -3.95 5.65
N SER A 15 -3.64 -2.97 6.45
CA SER A 15 -2.64 -3.22 7.50
C SER A 15 -3.14 -4.09 8.66
N GLN A 16 -4.46 -4.29 8.78
CA GLN A 16 -5.08 -5.06 9.87
C GLN A 16 -5.19 -6.55 9.57
N CYS A 17 -5.53 -6.93 8.33
CA CYS A 17 -5.75 -8.33 7.96
C CYS A 17 -4.89 -8.81 6.79
N GLY A 18 -4.10 -7.93 6.16
CA GLY A 18 -3.29 -8.24 4.98
C GLY A 18 -4.09 -8.52 3.72
N GLN A 19 -5.42 -8.37 3.74
CA GLN A 19 -6.24 -8.60 2.56
C GLN A 19 -6.05 -7.46 1.54
N PRO A 20 -6.05 -7.79 0.24
CA PRO A 20 -6.05 -6.78 -0.80
C PRO A 20 -7.35 -5.99 -0.78
N ILE A 21 -7.25 -4.67 -0.95
CA ILE A 21 -8.40 -3.79 -1.09
C ILE A 21 -8.60 -3.49 -2.57
N LEU A 22 -9.76 -3.89 -3.10
CA LEU A 22 -10.12 -3.62 -4.48
C LEU A 22 -10.80 -2.26 -4.57
N TRP A 23 -10.20 -1.36 -5.32
CA TRP A 23 -10.79 -0.07 -5.65
C TRP A 23 -11.36 -0.07 -7.06
N GLY A 24 -12.42 0.71 -7.24
CA GLY A 24 -12.97 0.97 -8.57
C GLY A 24 -11.98 1.78 -9.40
N HIS A 25 -12.07 1.63 -10.72
CA HIS A 25 -11.24 2.38 -11.66
C HIS A 25 -11.28 3.90 -11.40
N GLY A 26 -10.10 4.53 -11.38
CA GLY A 26 -9.90 5.97 -11.19
C GLY A 26 -9.85 6.40 -9.72
N MET A 27 -10.13 5.49 -8.79
CA MET A 27 -10.15 5.81 -7.35
C MET A 27 -8.73 6.06 -6.82
N THR A 28 -7.74 5.28 -7.28
CA THR A 28 -6.34 5.48 -6.88
C THR A 28 -5.83 6.82 -7.36
N SER A 29 -6.02 7.14 -8.64
CA SER A 29 -5.65 8.42 -9.24
C SER A 29 -6.31 9.60 -8.51
N ARG A 30 -7.60 9.48 -8.18
CA ARG A 30 -8.32 10.49 -7.41
C ARG A 30 -7.75 10.67 -6.01
N LEU A 31 -7.44 9.58 -5.32
CA LEU A 31 -6.88 9.61 -3.97
C LEU A 31 -5.50 10.26 -3.93
N LEU A 32 -4.63 9.92 -4.88
CA LEU A 32 -3.32 10.54 -5.04
C LEU A 32 -3.42 12.05 -5.32
N ALA A 33 -4.35 12.45 -6.21
CA ALA A 33 -4.59 13.85 -6.51
C ALA A 33 -5.09 14.64 -5.28
N MET A 34 -5.99 14.06 -4.49
CA MET A 34 -6.45 14.69 -3.24
C MET A 34 -5.33 14.82 -2.20
N ALA A 35 -4.40 13.87 -2.17
CA ALA A 35 -3.24 13.89 -1.29
C ALA A 35 -2.09 14.79 -1.79
N GLY A 36 -2.21 15.38 -2.99
CA GLY A 36 -1.14 16.18 -3.61
C GLY A 36 0.09 15.35 -4.02
N ILE A 37 -0.09 14.04 -4.22
CA ILE A 37 0.98 13.13 -4.63
C ILE A 37 1.08 13.12 -6.16
N ASP A 38 2.26 13.45 -6.68
CA ASP A 38 2.55 13.36 -8.11
C ASP A 38 2.64 11.89 -8.55
N ALA A 39 1.73 11.47 -9.42
CA ALA A 39 1.70 10.11 -9.96
C ALA A 39 2.97 9.75 -10.76
N THR A 40 3.71 10.74 -11.28
CA THR A 40 4.97 10.49 -12.00
C THR A 40 6.12 10.06 -11.07
N ALA A 41 5.98 10.28 -9.76
CA ALA A 41 6.93 9.82 -8.75
C ALA A 41 6.67 8.37 -8.29
N LEU A 42 5.64 7.72 -8.82
CA LEU A 42 5.24 6.36 -8.48
C LEU A 42 5.80 5.37 -9.49
N ASP A 43 6.15 4.19 -8.99
CA ASP A 43 6.65 3.07 -9.78
C ASP A 43 6.19 1.74 -9.17
N GLU A 44 6.65 0.62 -9.72
CA GLU A 44 6.27 -0.73 -9.29
C GLU A 44 6.68 -1.07 -7.85
N ARG A 45 7.48 -0.22 -7.19
CA ARG A 45 7.89 -0.41 -5.78
C ARG A 45 6.98 0.32 -4.81
N CYS A 46 6.02 1.10 -5.30
CA CYS A 46 5.04 1.76 -4.46
C CYS A 46 3.87 0.81 -4.15
N VAL A 47 3.35 0.91 -2.94
CA VAL A 47 2.16 0.21 -2.46
C VAL A 47 1.35 1.16 -1.62
N ILE A 48 0.03 0.99 -1.64
CA ILE A 48 -0.87 1.76 -0.79
C ILE A 48 -1.26 0.87 0.38
N VAL A 49 -1.10 1.39 1.59
CA VAL A 49 -1.50 0.71 2.82
C VAL A 49 -2.68 1.46 3.42
N SER A 50 -3.76 0.74 3.71
CA SER A 50 -4.93 1.28 4.39
C SER A 50 -4.97 0.80 5.84
N GLU A 51 -5.33 1.69 6.77
CA GLU A 51 -5.45 1.40 8.20
C GLU A 51 -6.72 0.60 8.57
N GLY A 52 -7.49 0.17 7.57
CA GLY A 52 -8.64 -0.69 7.75
C GLY A 52 -9.22 -1.13 6.40
N CYS A 53 -10.23 -1.99 6.45
CA CYS A 53 -11.01 -2.36 5.29
C CYS A 53 -12.43 -2.76 5.71
N PRO A 54 -13.39 -2.81 4.77
CA PRO A 54 -14.77 -3.21 5.08
C PRO A 54 -14.89 -4.61 5.71
N ALA A 55 -13.91 -5.50 5.50
CA ALA A 55 -13.89 -6.81 6.14
C ALA A 55 -13.47 -6.75 7.62
N CYS A 56 -12.50 -5.89 7.97
CA CYS A 56 -12.06 -5.69 9.36
C CYS A 56 -13.08 -4.90 10.18
N ARG A 57 -13.70 -3.89 9.56
CA ARG A 57 -14.61 -2.95 10.23
C ARG A 57 -15.87 -2.76 9.38
N PRO A 58 -16.82 -3.71 9.46
CA PRO A 58 -18.08 -3.60 8.74
C PRO A 58 -18.83 -2.31 9.13
N GLY A 59 -19.23 -1.52 8.13
CA GLY A 59 -19.95 -0.25 8.32
C GLY A 59 -19.07 1.00 8.32
N GLU A 60 -17.75 0.87 8.42
CA GLU A 60 -16.83 1.99 8.21
C GLU A 60 -16.54 2.15 6.71
N THR A 61 -16.71 3.36 6.19
CA THR A 61 -16.56 3.68 4.75
C THR A 61 -15.32 4.50 4.45
N SER A 62 -14.61 4.97 5.49
CA SER A 62 -13.50 5.88 5.40
C SER A 62 -12.32 5.30 6.15
N PHE A 63 -11.19 5.11 5.46
CA PHE A 63 -9.98 4.58 6.06
C PHE A 63 -8.81 5.49 5.68
N THR A 64 -7.93 5.77 6.64
CA THR A 64 -6.66 6.42 6.36
C THR A 64 -5.83 5.53 5.44
N THR A 65 -5.17 6.14 4.46
CA THR A 65 -4.31 5.43 3.50
C THR A 65 -2.97 6.15 3.38
N GLN A 66 -1.91 5.40 3.13
CA GLN A 66 -0.56 5.91 2.97
C GLN A 66 0.11 5.24 1.79
N VAL A 67 0.88 5.99 1.01
CA VAL A 67 1.73 5.43 -0.05
C VAL A 67 3.09 5.09 0.55
N VAL A 68 3.47 3.83 0.48
CA VAL A 68 4.74 3.31 0.99
C VAL A 68 5.59 2.88 -0.20
N ARG A 69 6.87 3.26 -0.20
CA ARG A 69 7.85 2.77 -1.17
C ARG A 69 8.62 1.61 -0.56
N LEU A 70 8.57 0.45 -1.21
CA LEU A 70 9.32 -0.73 -0.81
C LEU A 70 10.79 -0.53 -1.13
N ASN A 71 11.63 -0.54 -0.09
CA ASN A 71 13.06 -0.69 -0.27
C ASN A 71 13.34 -2.15 -0.63
N ARG A 72 13.99 -2.39 -1.78
CA ARG A 72 14.59 -3.70 -2.05
C ARG A 72 15.64 -3.88 -0.94
N GLU A 73 15.49 -4.94 -0.15
CA GLU A 73 16.38 -5.37 0.93
C GLU A 73 16.11 -4.75 2.32
N LYS A 74 15.18 -5.37 3.07
CA LYS A 74 15.44 -5.68 4.49
C LYS A 74 15.60 -7.20 4.62
N ASP A 75 16.88 -7.56 4.56
CA ASP A 75 17.61 -8.68 5.14
C ASP A 75 16.82 -9.71 5.96
N ASP A 76 17.09 -10.98 5.65
CA ASP A 76 16.71 -12.24 6.29
C ASP A 76 17.31 -12.39 7.72
N ARG A 77 17.33 -11.34 8.55
CA ARG A 77 17.81 -11.37 9.94
C ARG A 77 16.86 -10.50 10.76
N ILE A 78 16.06 -11.02 11.69
CA ILE A 78 16.46 -11.71 12.93
C ILE A 78 15.31 -12.63 13.35
N ILE A 79 15.45 -13.95 13.16
CA ILE A 79 14.92 -14.94 14.10
C ILE A 79 16.15 -15.50 14.81
N GLN A 80 16.55 -14.91 15.93
CA GLN A 80 17.46 -15.58 16.85
C GLN A 80 16.64 -16.61 17.63
N PRO A 81 16.95 -17.92 17.55
CA PRO A 81 16.51 -18.84 18.59
C PRO A 81 17.29 -18.48 19.86
N ALA A 82 16.57 -18.31 20.97
CA ALA A 82 17.16 -18.09 22.28
C ALA A 82 18.19 -19.19 22.57
N ALA A 83 19.44 -18.80 22.77
CA ALA A 83 20.46 -19.71 23.28
C ALA A 83 20.08 -20.11 24.72
N THR A 84 19.85 -21.41 24.91
CA THR A 84 19.77 -22.04 26.22
C THR A 84 21.18 -22.09 26.83
N ASN A 85 21.32 -21.55 28.04
CA ASN A 85 22.32 -21.96 29.03
C ASN A 85 21.58 -22.39 30.30
#